data_AF-A0A923T0E9-F1
#
_entry.id   AF-A0A923T0E9-F1
#
_cell.length_a   1.000
_cell.length_b   1.000
_cell.length_c   1.000
_cell.angle_alpha   90.00
_cell.angle_beta   90.00
_cell.angle_gamma   90.00
#
_symmetry.space_group_name_H-M   'P 1'
#
loop_
_entity.id
_entity.type
_entity.pdbx_description
1 polymer ?
#
loop_
_entity_poly.entity_id
_entity_poly.type
_entity_poly.pdbx_seq_one_letter_code
_entity_poly.pdbx_strand_id
1 'polypeptide(L)'
;MTQDAGNRPELTLAIFVDFENLALGAEDLKGGRFAIELVLKRLLEKGRIVAKRAYCDWTRYRQFMQEFHLHGFEMIDIPQTKVSGKNSADIRMVVDALDLCYSKSHIDAFALLTGDSDFSPLVSKLKENDKRVIGCGIRQSTSSLLAGNCDEFIFYDDLVKVSQRPRRRARKAKGGEQTEQQTEQQLALERVAETVESLAQEYDPLWGSLVKQTVRRVYPGFNETACGYRSFSELLEDAARHGLLELEFDKERGNYMVRATGN
;
A
#
# COMPACT_ATOMS: atom_id res chain seq x y z
N MET A 1 14.32 -7.79 30.62
CA MET A 1 13.00 -7.36 30.11
C MET A 1 12.95 -7.67 28.63
N THR A 2 12.47 -8.86 28.29
CA THR A 2 12.23 -9.32 26.92
C THR A 2 11.09 -8.49 26.35
N GLN A 3 11.40 -7.55 25.46
CA GLN A 3 10.36 -6.84 24.70
C GLN A 3 9.65 -7.87 23.82
N ASP A 4 8.35 -7.95 24.03
CA ASP A 4 7.46 -8.80 23.26
C ASP A 4 7.42 -8.30 21.80
N ALA A 5 8.12 -9.01 20.91
CA ALA A 5 8.12 -8.73 19.47
C ALA A 5 6.72 -8.85 18.82
N GLY A 6 5.68 -9.21 19.59
CA GLY A 6 4.30 -9.36 19.15
C GLY A 6 3.42 -8.11 19.18
N ASN A 7 3.89 -6.96 19.68
CA ASN A 7 3.05 -5.76 19.79
C ASN A 7 3.80 -4.46 19.47
N ARG A 8 4.41 -4.37 18.28
CA ARG A 8 4.77 -3.04 17.76
C ARG A 8 3.48 -2.25 17.52
N PRO A 9 3.37 -1.00 18.00
CA PRO A 9 2.20 -0.17 17.70
C PRO A 9 2.00 -0.09 16.19
N GLU A 10 0.75 -0.26 15.76
CA GLU A 10 0.36 -0.20 14.36
C GLU A 10 0.74 1.17 13.78
N LEU A 11 1.63 1.20 12.78
CA LEU A 11 1.99 2.44 12.10
C LEU A 11 0.75 3.09 11.49
N THR A 12 0.52 4.36 11.81
CA THR A 12 -0.53 5.16 11.20
C THR A 12 0.05 6.06 10.12
N LEU A 13 -0.66 6.17 8.98
CA LEU A 13 -0.17 6.84 7.78
C LEU A 13 -1.12 7.97 7.35
N ALA A 14 -0.53 9.10 6.97
CA ALA A 14 -1.20 10.13 6.18
C ALA A 14 -0.67 10.12 4.75
N ILE A 15 -1.57 10.17 3.77
CA ILE A 15 -1.26 10.13 2.35
C ILE A 15 -1.51 11.51 1.74
N PHE A 16 -0.51 12.04 1.05
CA PHE A 16 -0.57 13.28 0.28
C PHE A 16 -0.19 12.99 -1.16
N VAL A 17 -1.11 13.26 -2.07
CA VAL A 17 -0.97 12.93 -3.50
C VAL A 17 -0.87 14.21 -4.30
N ASP A 18 0.28 14.38 -4.92
CA ASP A 18 0.46 15.36 -5.98
C ASP A 18 0.03 14.70 -7.31
N PHE A 19 -1.25 14.87 -7.64
CA PHE A 19 -1.83 14.11 -8.74
C PHE A 19 -1.35 14.62 -10.10
N GLU A 20 -1.04 15.91 -10.24
CA GLU A 20 -0.53 16.46 -11.50
C GLU A 20 0.82 15.83 -11.87
N ASN A 21 1.76 15.74 -10.92
CA ASN A 21 3.06 15.13 -11.18
C ASN A 21 2.96 13.62 -11.45
N LEU A 22 2.07 12.91 -10.76
CA LEU A 22 1.85 11.47 -11.01
C LEU A 22 1.16 11.20 -12.34
N ALA A 23 0.12 11.99 -12.68
CA ALA A 23 -0.62 11.81 -13.91
C ALA A 23 0.25 12.10 -15.13
N LEU A 24 1.04 13.18 -15.10
CA LEU A 24 2.00 13.51 -16.17
C LEU A 24 3.04 12.40 -16.33
N GLY A 25 3.63 11.91 -15.24
CA GLY A 25 4.59 10.81 -15.34
C GLY A 25 3.97 9.50 -15.82
N ALA A 26 2.66 9.28 -15.57
CA ALA A 26 1.96 8.05 -15.94
C ALA A 26 1.55 8.01 -17.41
N GLU A 27 1.28 9.17 -18.03
CA GLU A 27 1.00 9.26 -19.46
C GLU A 27 2.20 8.80 -20.31
N ASP A 28 3.42 8.97 -19.80
CA ASP A 28 4.66 8.49 -20.45
C ASP A 28 4.87 6.97 -20.32
N LEU A 29 4.16 6.31 -19.40
CA LEU A 29 4.23 4.87 -19.23
C LEU A 29 3.33 4.18 -20.26
N LYS A 30 3.94 3.35 -21.12
CA LYS A 30 3.25 2.47 -22.08
C LYS A 30 2.31 1.41 -21.43
N GLY A 31 2.11 1.47 -20.11
CA GLY A 31 1.49 0.45 -19.26
C GLY A 31 0.01 0.69 -18.88
N GLY A 32 -0.62 1.77 -19.36
CA GLY A 32 -2.03 2.05 -19.12
C GLY A 32 -2.28 3.18 -18.11
N ARG A 33 -3.57 3.40 -17.78
CA ARG A 33 -4.03 4.46 -16.89
C ARG A 33 -3.47 4.29 -15.47
N PHE A 34 -3.07 5.39 -14.82
CA PHE A 34 -2.67 5.40 -13.41
C PHE A 34 -3.77 4.77 -12.53
N ALA A 35 -3.39 3.86 -11.64
CA ALA A 35 -4.29 3.14 -10.76
C ALA A 35 -3.88 3.38 -9.30
N ILE A 36 -4.62 4.25 -8.60
CA ILE A 36 -4.30 4.62 -7.22
C ILE A 36 -4.43 3.43 -6.25
N GLU A 37 -5.27 2.46 -6.59
CA GLU A 37 -5.49 1.23 -5.81
C GLU A 37 -4.18 0.47 -5.57
N LEU A 38 -3.28 0.40 -6.56
CA LEU A 38 -2.00 -0.30 -6.41
C LEU A 38 -1.13 0.34 -5.32
N VAL A 39 -1.10 1.68 -5.29
CA VAL A 39 -0.35 2.43 -4.27
C VAL A 39 -1.00 2.26 -2.90
N LEU A 40 -2.34 2.35 -2.83
CA LEU A 40 -3.07 2.15 -1.57
C LEU A 40 -2.85 0.76 -0.98
N LYS A 41 -2.91 -0.31 -1.79
CA LYS A 41 -2.62 -1.68 -1.34
C LYS A 41 -1.23 -1.75 -0.72
N ARG A 42 -0.23 -1.21 -1.41
CA ARG A 42 1.15 -1.20 -0.91
C ARG A 42 1.30 -0.41 0.39
N LEU A 43 0.61 0.72 0.55
CA LEU A 43 0.65 1.51 1.79
C LEU A 43 -0.13 0.84 2.94
N LEU A 44 -1.22 0.14 2.65
CA LEU A 44 -2.01 -0.65 3.63
C LEU A 44 -1.23 -1.84 4.19
N GLU A 45 -0.23 -2.34 3.46
CA GLU A 45 0.72 -3.33 3.97
C GLU A 45 1.63 -2.74 5.05
N LYS A 46 1.98 -1.44 4.94
CA LYS A 46 2.85 -0.74 5.89
C LYS A 46 2.15 -0.39 7.19
N GLY A 47 0.87 -0.08 7.13
CA GLY A 47 0.14 0.41 8.30
C GLY A 47 -1.29 0.84 8.00
N ARG A 48 -1.92 1.45 9.00
CA ARG A 48 -3.28 1.96 8.92
C ARG A 48 -3.29 3.38 8.36
N ILE A 49 -4.02 3.58 7.27
CA ILE A 49 -4.20 4.91 6.69
C ILE A 49 -5.27 5.68 7.48
N VAL A 50 -4.92 6.85 8.00
CA VAL A 50 -5.83 7.72 8.80
C VAL A 50 -6.19 9.02 8.09
N ALA A 51 -5.41 9.46 7.10
CA ALA A 51 -5.71 10.63 6.29
C ALA A 51 -5.28 10.40 4.83
N LYS A 52 -6.08 10.94 3.89
CA LYS A 52 -5.84 10.82 2.44
C LYS A 52 -6.26 12.12 1.75
N ARG A 53 -5.29 12.86 1.21
CA ARG A 53 -5.53 14.11 0.47
C ARG A 53 -4.87 14.04 -0.90
N ALA A 54 -5.58 14.53 -1.91
CA ALA A 54 -5.08 14.61 -3.27
C ALA A 54 -5.25 16.03 -3.83
N TYR A 55 -4.17 16.58 -4.35
CA TYR A 55 -4.06 17.97 -4.80
C TYR A 55 -3.94 17.99 -6.32
N CYS A 56 -4.84 18.73 -6.97
CA CYS A 56 -4.90 18.80 -8.43
C CYS A 56 -5.82 19.93 -8.91
N ASP A 57 -5.66 20.38 -10.15
CA ASP A 57 -6.73 21.03 -10.92
C ASP A 57 -7.72 19.95 -11.41
N TRP A 58 -8.73 19.63 -10.60
CA TRP A 58 -9.67 18.53 -10.91
C TRP A 58 -10.53 18.83 -12.14
N THR A 59 -10.57 20.08 -12.61
CA THR A 59 -11.25 20.41 -13.86
C THR A 59 -10.60 19.71 -15.06
N ARG A 60 -9.29 19.45 -15.00
CA ARG A 60 -8.52 18.73 -16.05
C ARG A 60 -8.58 17.22 -15.90
N TYR A 61 -8.75 16.73 -14.67
CA TYR A 61 -8.66 15.30 -14.35
C TYR A 61 -9.99 14.70 -13.85
N ARG A 62 -11.13 15.20 -14.35
CA ARG A 62 -12.48 14.78 -13.94
C ARG A 62 -12.70 13.27 -13.96
N GLN A 63 -12.08 12.57 -14.92
CA GLN A 63 -12.16 11.11 -15.07
C GLN A 63 -11.61 10.31 -13.88
N PHE A 64 -10.75 10.92 -13.05
CA PHE A 64 -10.17 10.30 -11.86
C PHE A 64 -10.92 10.66 -10.58
N MET A 65 -11.79 11.68 -10.60
CA MET A 65 -12.52 12.11 -9.40
C MET A 65 -13.37 10.99 -8.80
N GLN A 66 -14.06 10.21 -9.64
CA GLN A 66 -14.87 9.09 -9.17
C GLN A 66 -14.00 8.03 -8.46
N GLU A 67 -12.86 7.68 -9.04
CA GLU A 67 -11.91 6.71 -8.49
C GLU A 67 -11.36 7.18 -7.13
N PHE A 68 -10.89 8.43 -7.05
CA PHE A 68 -10.38 9.01 -5.81
C PHE A 68 -11.48 9.14 -4.74
N HIS A 69 -12.70 9.50 -5.13
CA HIS A 69 -13.85 9.56 -4.23
C HIS A 69 -14.21 8.18 -3.67
N LEU A 70 -14.27 7.15 -4.51
CA LEU A 70 -14.54 5.76 -4.09
C LEU A 70 -13.49 5.24 -3.12
N HIS A 71 -12.23 5.68 -3.29
CA HIS A 71 -11.16 5.38 -2.36
C HIS A 71 -11.10 6.32 -1.14
N GLY A 72 -12.05 7.24 -0.98
CA GLY A 72 -12.16 8.10 0.21
C GLY A 72 -11.03 9.12 0.34
N PHE A 73 -10.54 9.66 -0.77
CA PHE A 73 -9.64 10.82 -0.75
C PHE A 73 -10.44 12.12 -0.55
N GLU A 74 -9.89 13.00 0.28
CA GLU A 74 -10.24 14.42 0.25
C GLU A 74 -9.57 15.05 -0.98
N MET A 75 -10.39 15.45 -1.96
CA MET A 75 -9.93 16.07 -3.19
C MET A 75 -9.81 17.58 -3.01
N ILE A 76 -8.58 18.08 -2.93
CA ILE A 76 -8.27 19.51 -2.81
C ILE A 76 -8.11 20.08 -4.23
N ASP A 77 -9.05 20.93 -4.62
CA ASP A 77 -9.04 21.58 -5.93
C ASP A 77 -8.14 22.82 -5.94
N ILE A 78 -7.20 22.85 -6.89
CA ILE A 78 -6.25 23.95 -7.08
C ILE A 78 -6.40 24.45 -8.53
N PRO A 79 -7.37 25.34 -8.80
CA PRO A 79 -7.57 25.87 -10.16
C PRO A 79 -6.34 26.63 -10.64
N GLN A 80 -5.75 26.23 -11.76
CA GLN A 80 -4.61 26.95 -12.31
C GLN A 80 -5.07 28.23 -13.01
N THR A 81 -4.56 29.39 -12.59
CA THR A 81 -4.68 30.64 -13.36
C THR A 81 -3.63 30.67 -14.48
N LYS A 82 -3.89 31.41 -15.56
CA LYS A 82 -3.02 31.48 -16.76
C LYS A 82 -1.57 31.97 -16.51
N VAL A 83 -1.22 32.39 -15.30
CA VAL A 83 0.04 33.10 -15.02
C VAL A 83 1.08 32.24 -14.25
N SER A 84 0.67 31.35 -13.34
CA SER A 84 1.56 30.35 -12.71
C SER A 84 0.75 29.47 -11.76
N GLY A 85 0.40 28.25 -12.19
CA GLY A 85 -0.48 27.34 -11.44
C GLY A 85 0.25 26.25 -10.63
N LYS A 86 1.44 25.83 -11.06
CA LYS A 86 2.12 24.64 -10.51
C LYS A 86 2.52 24.81 -9.04
N ASN A 87 3.21 25.91 -8.70
CA ASN A 87 3.65 26.16 -7.33
C ASN A 87 2.50 26.24 -6.31
N SER A 88 1.26 26.53 -6.73
CA SER A 88 0.15 26.68 -5.78
C SER A 88 -0.26 25.33 -5.17
N ALA A 89 -0.24 24.26 -5.97
CA ALA A 89 -0.58 22.92 -5.48
C ALA A 89 0.50 22.41 -4.53
N ASP A 90 1.77 22.55 -4.91
CA ASP A 90 2.93 22.12 -4.11
C ASP A 90 2.96 22.83 -2.76
N ILE A 91 2.85 24.17 -2.76
CA ILE A 91 2.83 24.97 -1.53
C ILE A 91 1.65 24.55 -0.66
N ARG A 92 0.46 24.35 -1.23
CA ARG A 92 -0.72 23.96 -0.46
C ARG A 92 -0.53 22.58 0.18
N MET A 93 0.00 21.62 -0.58
CA MET A 93 0.29 20.27 -0.08
C MET A 93 1.32 20.32 1.07
N VAL A 94 2.39 21.11 0.94
CA VAL A 94 3.39 21.30 1.99
C VAL A 94 2.78 21.87 3.27
N VAL A 95 1.97 22.93 3.15
CA VAL A 95 1.30 23.57 4.29
C VAL A 95 0.37 22.58 4.99
N ASP A 96 -0.47 21.88 4.24
CA ASP A 96 -1.44 20.92 4.80
C ASP A 96 -0.73 19.72 5.46
N ALA A 97 0.41 19.27 4.92
CA ALA A 97 1.20 18.19 5.50
C ALA A 97 1.87 18.59 6.83
N LEU A 98 2.45 19.80 6.89
CA LEU A 98 3.05 20.31 8.12
C LEU A 98 1.99 20.60 9.20
N ASP A 99 0.86 21.19 8.83
CA ASP A 99 -0.26 21.40 9.75
C ASP A 99 -0.76 20.08 10.34
N LEU A 100 -0.90 19.04 9.50
CA LEU A 100 -1.29 17.72 9.97
C LEU A 100 -0.22 17.08 10.87
N CYS A 101 1.06 17.23 10.53
CA CYS A 101 2.18 16.75 11.34
C CYS A 101 2.18 17.34 12.75
N TYR A 102 1.92 18.65 12.87
CA TYR A 102 1.89 19.32 14.18
C TYR A 102 0.60 19.11 14.95
N SER A 103 -0.54 19.06 14.26
CA SER A 103 -1.86 18.95 14.92
C SER A 103 -2.23 17.51 15.30
N LYS A 104 -1.68 16.50 14.62
CA LYS A 104 -2.02 15.08 14.81
C LYS A 104 -0.77 14.26 15.15
N SER A 105 -0.33 14.37 16.40
CA SER A 105 0.86 13.67 16.91
C SER A 105 0.82 12.15 16.74
N HIS A 106 -0.38 11.56 16.72
CA HIS A 106 -0.60 10.12 16.55
C HIS A 106 -0.23 9.59 15.17
N ILE A 107 0.03 10.44 14.17
CA ILE A 107 0.42 10.01 12.82
C ILE A 107 1.90 9.68 12.82
N ASP A 108 2.27 8.44 12.52
CA ASP A 108 3.67 7.97 12.60
C ASP A 108 4.43 8.17 11.28
N ALA A 109 3.71 8.10 10.16
CA ALA A 109 4.31 8.13 8.84
C ALA A 109 3.52 9.00 7.84
N PHE A 110 4.26 9.61 6.91
CA PHE A 110 3.72 10.41 5.82
C PHE A 110 4.12 9.78 4.49
N ALA A 111 3.13 9.41 3.69
CA ALA A 111 3.32 8.96 2.32
C ALA A 111 3.13 10.13 1.35
N LEU A 112 4.22 10.54 0.70
CA LEU A 112 4.22 11.61 -0.29
C LEU A 112 4.28 10.99 -1.69
N LEU A 113 3.17 11.06 -2.43
CA LEU A 113 3.11 10.54 -3.79
C LEU A 113 3.46 11.69 -4.75
N THR A 114 4.76 11.87 -5.00
CA THR A 114 5.33 12.86 -5.92
C THR A 114 6.73 12.40 -6.35
N GLY A 115 7.14 12.82 -7.55
CA GLY A 115 8.51 12.66 -8.06
C GLY A 115 9.37 13.92 -7.92
N ASP A 116 8.79 15.04 -7.49
CA ASP A 116 9.42 16.35 -7.54
C ASP A 116 10.37 16.60 -6.35
N SER A 117 11.61 16.98 -6.64
CA SER A 117 12.62 17.33 -5.64
C SER A 117 12.27 18.57 -4.83
N ASP A 118 11.36 19.43 -5.27
CA ASP A 118 10.92 20.60 -4.53
C ASP A 118 10.23 20.24 -3.19
N PHE A 119 9.80 18.98 -3.02
CA PHE A 119 9.31 18.44 -1.74
C PHE A 119 10.43 18.00 -0.77
N SER A 120 11.71 18.05 -1.15
CA SER A 120 12.82 17.64 -0.28
C SER A 120 12.85 18.40 1.07
N PRO A 121 12.59 19.72 1.14
CA PRO A 121 12.49 20.42 2.42
C PRO A 121 11.35 19.91 3.30
N LEU A 122 10.20 19.52 2.71
CA LEU A 122 9.09 18.91 3.46
C LEU A 122 9.52 17.56 4.06
N VAL A 123 10.19 16.71 3.26
CA VAL A 123 10.72 15.42 3.75
C VAL A 123 11.64 15.65 4.94
N SER A 124 12.60 16.58 4.82
CA SER A 124 13.52 16.89 5.92
C SER A 124 12.80 17.40 7.16
N LYS A 125 11.78 18.26 7.00
CA LYS A 125 11.00 18.80 8.13
C LYS A 125 10.14 17.74 8.82
N LEU A 126 9.54 16.82 8.07
CA LEU A 126 8.80 15.69 8.62
C LEU A 126 9.73 14.77 9.44
N LYS A 127 10.91 14.46 8.90
CA LYS A 127 11.92 13.65 9.60
C LYS A 127 12.47 14.34 10.85
N GLU A 128 12.66 15.66 10.82
CA GLU A 128 13.00 16.46 12.00
C GLU A 128 11.94 16.33 13.10
N ASN A 129 10.69 16.04 12.76
CA ASN A 129 9.58 15.81 13.68
C ASN A 129 9.34 14.32 14.00
N ASP A 130 10.37 13.50 13.82
CA ASP A 130 10.35 12.05 14.09
C ASP A 130 9.24 11.32 13.31
N LYS A 131 8.92 11.80 12.10
CA LYS A 131 7.98 11.15 11.20
C LYS A 131 8.73 10.36 10.15
N ARG A 132 8.30 9.11 9.95
CA ARG A 132 8.78 8.29 8.84
C ARG A 132 8.21 8.82 7.53
N VAL A 133 9.03 8.96 6.50
CA VAL A 133 8.60 9.46 5.19
C VAL A 133 8.74 8.38 4.13
N ILE A 134 7.61 8.05 3.50
CA ILE A 134 7.52 7.10 2.39
C ILE A 134 7.26 7.90 1.11
N GLY A 135 8.24 7.96 0.22
CA GLY A 135 8.05 8.54 -1.11
C GLY A 135 7.40 7.53 -2.05
N CYS A 136 6.59 8.01 -2.99
CA CYS A 136 6.12 7.18 -4.09
C CYS A 136 6.04 8.01 -5.38
N GLY A 137 6.58 7.48 -6.46
CA GLY A 137 6.64 8.20 -7.73
C GLY A 137 6.95 7.29 -8.90
N ILE A 138 6.94 7.88 -10.10
CA ILE A 138 7.28 7.17 -11.34
C ILE A 138 8.76 7.30 -11.57
N ARG A 139 9.44 6.19 -11.86
CA ARG A 139 10.90 6.12 -11.86
C ARG A 139 11.57 7.12 -12.80
N GLN A 140 10.95 7.39 -13.96
CA GLN A 140 11.49 8.29 -14.98
C GLN A 140 11.32 9.78 -14.62
N SER A 141 10.28 10.12 -13.86
CA SER A 141 9.97 11.50 -13.44
C SER A 141 10.36 11.80 -11.99
N THR A 142 10.94 10.82 -11.27
CA THR A 142 11.36 10.97 -9.87
C THR A 142 12.80 11.43 -9.78
N SER A 143 13.04 12.49 -9.02
CA SER A 143 14.39 12.94 -8.67
C SER A 143 15.08 11.96 -7.71
N SER A 144 16.34 11.62 -8.00
CA SER A 144 17.17 10.79 -7.11
C SER A 144 17.43 11.46 -5.77
N LEU A 145 17.43 12.80 -5.71
CA LEU A 145 17.55 13.57 -4.47
C LEU A 145 16.35 13.35 -3.56
N LEU A 146 15.13 13.41 -4.10
CA LEU A 146 13.91 13.13 -3.34
C LEU A 146 13.93 11.69 -2.83
N ALA A 147 14.19 10.73 -3.73
CA ALA A 147 14.20 9.31 -3.39
C ALA A 147 15.23 8.99 -2.30
N GLY A 148 16.40 9.61 -2.33
CA GLY A 148 17.45 9.42 -1.31
C GLY A 148 17.17 10.13 0.02
N ASN A 149 16.27 11.11 0.07
CA ASN A 149 15.93 11.83 1.30
C ASN A 149 14.83 11.13 2.11
N CYS A 150 13.93 10.40 1.43
CA CYS A 150 12.89 9.59 2.06
C CYS A 150 13.49 8.38 2.82
N ASP A 151 12.77 7.86 3.82
CA ASP A 151 13.18 6.65 4.54
C ASP A 151 12.88 5.38 3.72
N GLU A 152 11.85 5.44 2.88
CA GLU A 152 11.53 4.42 1.89
C GLU A 152 11.02 5.12 0.62
N PHE A 153 11.32 4.57 -0.56
CA PHE A 153 10.76 5.06 -1.81
C PHE A 153 10.18 3.92 -2.65
N ILE A 154 8.90 4.04 -3.01
CA ILE A 154 8.13 3.06 -3.78
C ILE A 154 7.97 3.55 -5.22
N PHE A 155 8.53 2.83 -6.18
CA PHE A 155 8.34 3.15 -7.59
C PHE A 155 7.05 2.54 -8.13
N TYR A 156 6.17 3.38 -8.66
CA TYR A 156 4.87 2.95 -9.21
C TYR A 156 5.04 1.92 -10.33
N ASP A 157 6.05 2.08 -11.18
CA ASP A 157 6.40 1.14 -12.26
C ASP A 157 6.57 -0.29 -11.78
N ASP A 158 7.13 -0.48 -10.58
CA ASP A 158 7.38 -1.81 -10.04
C ASP A 158 6.08 -2.42 -9.49
N LEU A 159 5.17 -1.61 -8.95
CA LEU A 159 3.82 -2.05 -8.58
C LEU A 159 3.04 -2.52 -9.80
N VAL A 160 3.13 -1.79 -10.92
CA VAL A 160 2.50 -2.19 -12.19
C VAL A 160 3.07 -3.53 -12.67
N LYS A 161 4.40 -3.69 -12.68
CA LYS A 161 5.03 -4.95 -13.08
C LYS A 161 4.60 -6.13 -12.21
N VAL A 162 4.51 -5.93 -10.89
CA VAL A 162 4.04 -6.97 -9.95
C VAL A 162 2.59 -7.33 -10.25
N SER A 163 1.72 -6.33 -10.46
CA SER A 163 0.30 -6.57 -10.76
C SER A 163 0.06 -7.32 -12.09
N GLN A 164 0.98 -7.18 -13.06
CA GLN A 164 0.92 -7.84 -14.36
C GLN A 164 1.59 -9.21 -14.40
N ARG A 165 2.31 -9.64 -13.35
CA ARG A 165 2.92 -10.97 -13.35
C ARG A 165 1.82 -12.02 -13.49
N PRO A 166 1.96 -12.97 -14.44
CA PRO A 166 0.98 -14.04 -14.56
C PRO A 166 1.00 -14.83 -13.26
N ARG A 167 -0.07 -14.70 -12.47
CA ARG A 167 -0.29 -15.49 -11.24
C ARG A 167 0.03 -16.93 -11.58
N ARG A 168 1.07 -17.50 -10.93
CA ARG A 168 1.51 -18.88 -11.20
C ARG A 168 0.26 -19.73 -11.15
N ARG A 169 -0.10 -20.25 -12.32
CA ARG A 169 -1.33 -21.00 -12.57
C ARG A 169 -1.58 -21.91 -11.38
N ALA A 170 -2.64 -21.63 -10.62
CA ALA A 170 -3.47 -22.70 -10.12
C ALA A 170 -3.62 -23.67 -11.30
N ARG A 171 -2.99 -24.84 -11.19
CA ARG A 171 -3.11 -25.90 -12.18
C ARG A 171 -4.57 -25.96 -12.56
N LYS A 172 -4.88 -25.78 -13.84
CA LYS A 172 -6.22 -26.02 -14.41
C LYS A 172 -6.72 -27.35 -13.84
N ALA A 173 -7.54 -27.30 -12.79
CA ALA A 173 -8.50 -28.34 -12.51
C ALA A 173 -9.46 -28.24 -13.69
N LYS A 174 -9.46 -29.30 -14.50
CA LYS A 174 -10.34 -29.47 -15.65
C LYS A 174 -11.79 -29.22 -15.21
N GLY A 175 -12.57 -28.62 -16.11
CA GLY A 175 -13.93 -28.14 -15.88
C GLY A 175 -14.82 -29.09 -15.09
N GLY A 176 -15.07 -28.73 -13.84
CA GLY A 176 -16.27 -29.05 -13.09
C GLY A 176 -16.86 -27.73 -12.59
N GLU A 177 -18.18 -27.62 -12.48
CA GLU A 177 -18.84 -26.47 -11.84
C GLU A 177 -18.28 -26.32 -10.42
N GLN A 178 -17.42 -25.32 -10.21
CA GLN A 178 -16.96 -24.95 -8.88
C GLN A 178 -18.12 -24.29 -8.16
N THR A 179 -18.41 -24.76 -6.94
CA THR A 179 -19.40 -24.11 -6.07
C THR A 179 -18.90 -22.72 -5.71
N GLU A 180 -19.80 -21.75 -5.49
CA GLU A 180 -19.45 -20.37 -5.08
C GLU A 180 -18.46 -20.37 -3.90
N GLN A 181 -18.66 -21.29 -2.96
CA GLN A 181 -17.80 -21.46 -1.79
C GLN A 181 -16.37 -21.92 -2.11
N GLN A 182 -16.18 -22.76 -3.14
CA GLN A 182 -14.83 -23.15 -3.59
C GLN A 182 -14.11 -21.98 -4.26
N THR A 183 -14.84 -21.13 -4.98
CA THR A 183 -14.28 -19.91 -5.56
C THR A 183 -13.86 -18.91 -4.49
N GLU A 184 -14.67 -18.72 -3.44
CA GLU A 184 -14.32 -17.86 -2.31
C GLU A 184 -13.11 -18.38 -1.51
N GLN A 185 -13.02 -19.69 -1.30
CA GLN A 185 -11.86 -20.33 -0.68
C GLN A 185 -10.58 -20.10 -1.49
N GLN A 186 -10.63 -20.37 -2.79
CA GLN A 186 -9.51 -20.14 -3.69
C GLN A 186 -9.07 -18.66 -3.67
N LEU A 187 -10.02 -17.73 -3.70
CA LEU A 187 -9.72 -16.30 -3.62
C LEU A 187 -9.10 -15.92 -2.27
N ALA A 188 -9.53 -16.52 -1.16
CA ALA A 188 -8.94 -16.29 0.15
C ALA A 188 -7.48 -16.77 0.21
N LEU A 189 -7.19 -17.96 -0.31
CA LEU A 189 -5.85 -18.51 -0.41
C LEU A 189 -4.93 -17.61 -1.25
N GLU A 190 -5.42 -17.15 -2.41
CA GLU A 190 -4.68 -16.22 -3.27
C GLU A 190 -4.35 -14.90 -2.58
N ARG A 191 -5.33 -14.30 -1.88
CA ARG A 191 -5.12 -13.03 -1.14
C ARG A 191 -4.10 -13.18 -0.02
N VAL A 192 -4.13 -14.29 0.70
CA VAL A 192 -3.15 -14.59 1.76
C VAL A 192 -1.76 -14.80 1.17
N ALA A 193 -1.64 -15.62 0.13
CA ALA A 193 -0.36 -15.87 -0.54
C ALA A 193 0.26 -14.58 -1.08
N GLU A 194 -0.52 -13.75 -1.77
CA GLU A 194 -0.08 -12.44 -2.27
C GLU A 194 0.42 -11.53 -1.14
N THR A 195 -0.30 -11.49 -0.02
CA THR A 195 0.09 -10.68 1.14
C THR A 195 1.37 -11.21 1.80
N VAL A 196 1.53 -12.54 1.90
CA VAL A 196 2.72 -13.18 2.47
C VAL A 196 3.95 -12.92 1.58
N GLU A 197 3.83 -13.10 0.27
CA GLU A 197 4.91 -12.82 -0.68
C GLU A 197 5.37 -11.36 -0.61
N SER A 198 4.42 -10.42 -0.45
CA SER A 198 4.73 -8.99 -0.31
C SER A 198 5.43 -8.68 1.02
N LEU A 199 4.91 -9.20 2.14
CA LEU A 199 5.47 -8.95 3.48
C LEU A 199 6.84 -9.62 3.69
N ALA A 200 7.07 -10.80 3.09
CA ALA A 200 8.33 -11.53 3.22
C ALA A 200 9.54 -10.79 2.62
N GLN A 201 9.32 -9.76 1.80
CA GLN A 201 10.40 -8.91 1.28
C GLN A 201 10.99 -7.97 2.34
N GLU A 202 10.27 -7.74 3.43
CA GLU A 202 10.64 -6.75 4.46
C GLU A 202 10.72 -7.30 5.87
N TYR A 203 10.02 -8.40 6.13
CA TYR A 203 9.91 -9.00 7.45
C TYR A 203 10.41 -10.45 7.44
N ASP A 204 11.43 -10.73 8.27
CA ASP A 204 11.88 -12.08 8.61
C ASP A 204 12.28 -12.11 10.10
N PRO A 205 11.61 -12.89 10.98
CA PRO A 205 10.49 -13.79 10.70
C PRO A 205 9.16 -13.06 10.49
N LEU A 206 8.31 -13.59 9.60
CA LEU A 206 6.95 -13.11 9.36
C LEU A 206 5.93 -13.91 10.18
N TRP A 207 5.13 -13.23 11.01
CA TRP A 207 4.15 -13.85 11.90
C TRP A 207 2.74 -13.85 11.32
N GLY A 208 1.99 -14.93 11.52
CA GLY A 208 0.62 -15.08 11.03
C GLY A 208 -0.35 -14.01 11.53
N SER A 209 -0.10 -13.42 12.70
CA SER A 209 -0.88 -12.28 13.23
C SER A 209 -0.70 -11.02 12.39
N LEU A 210 0.53 -10.70 11.97
CA LEU A 210 0.82 -9.58 11.07
C LEU A 210 0.19 -9.80 9.70
N VAL A 211 0.29 -11.03 9.16
CA VAL A 211 -0.36 -11.40 7.91
C VAL A 211 -1.88 -11.20 8.02
N LYS A 212 -2.52 -11.68 9.08
CA LYS A 212 -3.97 -11.52 9.30
C LYS A 212 -4.38 -10.05 9.32
N GLN A 213 -3.65 -9.23 10.08
CA GLN A 213 -3.93 -7.79 10.17
C GLN A 213 -3.80 -7.13 8.80
N THR A 214 -2.71 -7.41 8.07
CA THR A 214 -2.48 -6.84 6.75
C THR A 214 -3.52 -7.27 5.72
N VAL A 215 -3.87 -8.57 5.64
CA VAL A 215 -4.90 -9.07 4.70
C VAL A 215 -6.22 -8.33 4.91
N ARG A 216 -6.64 -8.13 6.17
CA ARG A 216 -7.89 -7.40 6.48
C ARG A 216 -7.83 -5.91 6.12
N ARG A 217 -6.65 -5.30 6.13
CA ARG A 217 -6.44 -3.91 5.69
C ARG A 217 -6.48 -3.79 4.17
N VAL A 218 -5.76 -4.66 3.47
CA VAL A 218 -5.64 -4.67 2.00
C VAL A 218 -6.95 -5.09 1.34
N TYR A 219 -7.68 -6.03 1.96
CA TYR A 219 -8.95 -6.55 1.47
C TYR A 219 -10.08 -6.33 2.49
N PRO A 220 -10.69 -5.12 2.51
CA PRO A 220 -11.84 -4.85 3.36
C PRO A 220 -12.97 -5.85 3.09
N GLY A 221 -13.57 -6.39 4.15
CA GLY A 221 -14.58 -7.45 4.07
C GLY A 221 -14.01 -8.87 4.03
N PHE A 222 -12.69 -9.04 3.99
CA PHE A 222 -12.07 -10.36 4.16
C PHE A 222 -12.44 -10.95 5.53
N ASN A 223 -13.03 -12.13 5.48
CA ASN A 223 -13.42 -12.91 6.64
C ASN A 223 -13.23 -14.40 6.31
N GLU A 224 -12.28 -15.00 7.00
CA GLU A 224 -11.95 -16.42 7.01
C GLU A 224 -13.16 -17.33 7.22
N THR A 225 -14.10 -16.95 8.09
CA THR A 225 -15.34 -17.72 8.31
C THR A 225 -16.33 -17.61 7.16
N ALA A 226 -16.41 -16.45 6.51
CA ALA A 226 -17.21 -16.29 5.29
C ALA A 226 -16.64 -17.18 4.17
N CYS A 227 -15.31 -17.28 4.08
CA CYS A 227 -14.63 -18.17 3.14
C CYS A 227 -14.67 -19.66 3.56
N GLY A 228 -15.40 -20.05 4.61
CA GLY A 228 -15.56 -21.45 5.02
C GLY A 228 -14.45 -22.03 5.93
N TYR A 229 -13.58 -21.19 6.50
CA TYR A 229 -12.56 -21.59 7.47
C TYR A 229 -12.99 -21.21 8.90
N ARG A 230 -12.78 -22.08 9.89
CA ARG A 230 -13.12 -21.80 11.30
C ARG A 230 -12.18 -20.81 11.95
N SER A 231 -10.95 -20.72 11.45
CA SER A 231 -9.94 -19.79 11.97
C SER A 231 -8.95 -19.39 10.88
N PHE A 232 -8.23 -18.29 11.13
CA PHE A 232 -7.16 -17.86 10.22
C PHE A 232 -5.99 -18.85 10.20
N SER A 233 -5.75 -19.56 11.31
CA SER A 233 -4.76 -20.64 11.38
C SER A 233 -5.10 -21.78 10.43
N GLU A 234 -6.38 -22.17 10.36
CA GLU A 234 -6.85 -23.20 9.42
C GLU A 234 -6.66 -22.77 7.96
N LEU A 235 -6.90 -21.49 7.66
CA LEU A 235 -6.62 -20.94 6.33
C LEU A 235 -5.12 -20.96 5.99
N LEU A 236 -4.25 -20.61 6.94
CA LEU A 236 -2.80 -20.69 6.74
C LEU A 236 -2.37 -22.14 6.48
N GLU A 237 -2.83 -23.09 7.30
CA GLU A 237 -2.54 -24.51 7.12
C GLU A 237 -3.01 -25.01 5.76
N ASP A 238 -4.17 -24.55 5.30
CA ASP A 238 -4.68 -24.87 3.97
C ASP A 238 -3.81 -24.29 2.86
N ALA A 239 -3.37 -23.03 2.98
CA ALA A 239 -2.41 -22.43 2.04
C ALA A 239 -1.06 -23.18 2.02
N ALA A 240 -0.60 -23.67 3.16
CA ALA A 240 0.59 -24.51 3.25
C ALA A 240 0.41 -25.86 2.55
N ARG A 241 -0.75 -26.51 2.73
CA ARG A 241 -1.10 -27.77 2.04
C ARG A 241 -1.16 -27.61 0.52
N HIS A 242 -1.55 -26.43 0.03
CA HIS A 242 -1.55 -26.09 -1.39
C HIS A 242 -0.16 -25.67 -1.92
N GLY A 243 0.87 -25.65 -1.05
CA GLY A 243 2.24 -25.27 -1.41
C GLY A 243 2.36 -23.79 -1.77
N LEU A 244 1.51 -22.92 -1.22
CA LEU A 244 1.56 -21.48 -1.43
C LEU A 244 2.45 -20.77 -0.41
N LEU A 245 2.69 -21.39 0.74
CA LEU A 245 3.51 -20.86 1.83
C LEU A 245 4.06 -22.01 2.68
N GLU A 246 5.07 -21.71 3.49
CA GLU A 246 5.62 -22.60 4.51
C GLU A 246 5.20 -22.11 5.90
N LEU A 247 4.89 -23.05 6.79
CA LEU A 247 4.50 -22.75 8.16
C LEU A 247 5.39 -23.47 9.16
N GLU A 248 5.78 -22.75 10.19
CA GLU A 248 6.43 -23.29 11.37
C GLU A 248 5.66 -22.83 12.61
N PHE A 249 5.18 -23.77 13.42
CA PHE A 249 4.43 -23.45 14.62
C PHE A 249 5.37 -23.19 15.80
N ASP A 250 5.32 -21.99 16.35
CA ASP A 250 6.06 -21.63 17.55
C ASP A 250 5.22 -21.96 18.80
N LYS A 251 5.65 -23.01 19.53
CA LYS A 251 4.97 -23.48 20.75
C LYS A 251 5.08 -22.50 21.93
N GLU A 252 6.10 -21.65 21.97
CA GLU A 252 6.29 -20.69 23.06
C GLU A 252 5.37 -19.48 22.88
N ARG A 253 5.13 -19.06 21.64
CA ARG A 253 4.25 -17.92 21.30
C ARG A 253 2.82 -18.32 20.93
N GLY A 254 2.56 -19.61 20.71
CA GLY A 254 1.25 -20.10 20.27
C GLY A 254 0.82 -19.52 18.92
N ASN A 255 1.78 -19.20 18.04
CA ASN A 255 1.54 -18.51 16.77
C ASN A 255 2.33 -19.19 15.64
N TYR A 256 1.88 -18.99 14.40
CA TYR A 256 2.57 -19.50 13.22
C TYR A 256 3.57 -18.47 12.70
N MET A 257 4.80 -18.93 12.49
CA MET A 257 5.75 -18.27 11.61
C MET A 257 5.43 -18.70 10.16
N VAL A 258 5.32 -17.73 9.27
CA VAL A 258 4.92 -17.90 7.88
C VAL A 258 6.10 -17.52 7.00
N ARG A 259 6.44 -18.34 6.01
CA ARG A 259 7.42 -17.99 4.97
C ARG A 259 6.78 -18.14 3.60
N ALA A 260 7.12 -17.28 2.66
CA ALA A 260 6.78 -17.52 1.27
C ALA A 260 7.55 -18.77 0.80
N THR A 261 6.89 -19.67 0.07
CA THR A 261 7.60 -20.80 -0.56
C THR A 261 8.66 -20.26 -1.49
N GLY A 262 9.91 -20.65 -1.26
CA GLY A 262 11.06 -20.19 -2.04
C GLY A 262 10.85 -20.41 -3.55
N ASN A 263 11.20 -19.39 -4.33
CA ASN A 263 11.39 -19.52 -5.77
C ASN A 263 12.73 -20.18 -6.07
#